data_AF-A0AA95S8T5-F1
#
_entry.id   AF-A0AA95S8T5-F1
#
_cell.length_a   1.000
_cell.length_b   1.000
_cell.length_c   1.000
_cell.angle_alpha   90.00
_cell.angle_beta   90.00
_cell.angle_gamma   90.00
#
_symmetry.space_group_name_H-M   'P 1'
#
loop_
_entity.id
_entity.type
_entity.pdbx_description
1 polymer ?
#
loop_
_entity_poly.entity_id
_entity_poly.type
_entity_poly.pdbx_seq_one_letter_code
_entity_poly.pdbx_strand_id
1 'polypeptide(L)'
;MNCVCDNYIDLDLQRKDISKRIKESKLLKKHLKTIVKPKNSNEKLYQCDICNQFWQGSFAWNFGNGEYLFKVPFTEMVEWENEHYIAPDTILIYLALMERYLKENAFRKSNQVCKKENCNNKSLEGVNFCLEHHIKSLQNIGNLPKEPQGKLFPPYDGVFNKYKSHFDETIRSFC
;
A
#
# COMPACT_ATOMS: atom_id res chain seq x y z
N MET A 1 -26.89 21.75 6.52
CA MET A 1 -25.61 21.56 5.80
C MET A 1 -25.75 20.26 5.02
N ASN A 2 -25.47 20.25 3.71
CA ASN A 2 -25.69 19.06 2.88
C ASN A 2 -24.44 18.18 2.86
N CYS A 3 -24.62 16.85 2.85
CA CYS A 3 -23.52 15.91 2.70
C CYS A 3 -22.88 16.04 1.31
N VAL A 4 -21.55 15.96 1.25
CA VAL A 4 -20.78 15.97 0.00
C VAL A 4 -19.94 14.71 -0.21
N CYS A 5 -20.04 13.72 0.70
CA CYS A 5 -19.20 12.52 0.67
C CYS A 5 -19.37 11.70 -0.62
N ASP A 6 -20.56 11.69 -1.22
CA ASP A 6 -20.85 10.90 -2.42
C ASP A 6 -20.23 11.51 -3.69
N ASN A 7 -19.83 12.78 -3.65
CA ASN A 7 -19.09 13.41 -4.76
C ASN A 7 -17.65 12.88 -4.88
N TYR A 8 -17.18 12.16 -3.87
CA TYR A 8 -15.82 11.64 -3.79
C TYR A 8 -15.85 10.11 -3.86
N ILE A 9 -15.64 9.58 -5.07
CA ILE A 9 -15.57 8.15 -5.33
C ILE A 9 -14.25 7.54 -4.83
N ASP A 10 -14.15 6.20 -4.85
CA ASP A 10 -12.90 5.51 -4.57
C ASP A 10 -11.84 5.80 -5.63
N LEU A 11 -10.57 5.60 -5.27
CA LEU A 11 -9.43 5.94 -6.12
C LEU A 11 -9.10 4.76 -7.05
N ASP A 12 -8.96 5.00 -8.34
CA ASP A 12 -8.59 3.97 -9.33
C ASP A 12 -7.11 3.54 -9.26
N LEU A 13 -6.43 3.78 -8.14
CA LEU A 13 -5.00 3.52 -7.94
C LEU A 13 -4.12 4.10 -9.07
N GLN A 14 -4.39 5.32 -9.51
CA GLN A 14 -3.51 6.03 -10.46
C GLN A 14 -2.91 7.28 -9.82
N ARG A 15 -1.68 7.62 -10.26
CA ARG A 15 -0.97 8.82 -9.80
C ARG A 15 -1.81 10.09 -9.91
N LYS A 16 -2.52 10.26 -11.04
CA LYS A 16 -3.35 11.44 -11.29
C LYS A 16 -4.51 11.58 -10.28
N ASP A 17 -5.07 10.45 -9.84
CA ASP A 17 -6.22 10.43 -8.94
C ASP A 17 -5.81 10.73 -7.51
N ILE A 18 -4.65 10.21 -7.06
CA ILE A 18 -4.04 10.61 -5.78
C ILE A 18 -3.75 12.11 -5.77
N SER A 19 -3.08 12.63 -6.79
CA SER A 19 -2.76 14.07 -6.87
C SER A 19 -4.00 14.96 -6.94
N LYS A 20 -5.08 14.51 -7.61
CA LYS A 20 -6.37 15.19 -7.61
C LYS A 20 -7.00 15.16 -6.21
N ARG A 21 -7.02 14.00 -5.56
CA ARG A 21 -7.60 13.82 -4.22
C ARG A 21 -6.87 14.62 -3.15
N ILE A 22 -5.56 14.83 -3.24
CA ILE A 22 -4.83 15.75 -2.34
C ILE A 22 -5.44 17.16 -2.37
N LYS A 23 -5.78 17.68 -3.56
CA LYS A 23 -6.38 19.02 -3.70
C LYS A 23 -7.79 19.06 -3.13
N GLU A 24 -8.59 18.06 -3.46
CA GLU A 24 -9.97 17.87 -3.00
C GLU A 24 -10.08 17.71 -1.47
N SER A 25 -9.14 16.99 -0.88
CA SER A 25 -9.13 16.66 0.54
C SER A 25 -9.07 17.89 1.43
N LYS A 26 -8.44 18.98 0.96
CA LYS A 26 -8.42 20.27 1.67
C LYS A 26 -9.83 20.84 1.87
N LEU A 27 -10.72 20.64 0.90
CA LEU A 27 -12.11 21.09 0.97
C LEU A 27 -12.96 20.08 1.75
N LEU A 28 -12.83 18.79 1.43
CA LEU A 28 -13.58 17.72 2.09
C LEU A 28 -13.40 17.74 3.61
N LYS A 29 -12.17 17.96 4.10
CA LYS A 29 -11.85 18.05 5.53
C LYS A 29 -12.69 19.05 6.32
N LYS A 30 -13.17 20.14 5.69
CA LYS A 30 -14.00 21.15 6.36
C LYS A 30 -15.37 20.62 6.77
N HIS A 31 -15.79 19.49 6.19
CA HIS A 31 -17.07 18.85 6.43
C HIS A 31 -16.94 17.57 7.28
N LEU A 32 -15.74 17.29 7.80
CA LEU A 32 -15.46 16.08 8.56
C LEU A 32 -14.94 16.43 9.95
N LYS A 33 -15.38 15.66 10.94
CA LYS A 33 -14.85 15.70 12.29
C LYS A 33 -13.66 14.74 12.37
N THR A 34 -12.55 15.20 12.95
CA THR A 34 -11.45 14.28 13.29
C THR A 34 -11.86 13.49 14.51
N ILE A 35 -11.87 12.16 14.41
CA ILE A 35 -12.25 11.26 15.50
C ILE A 35 -11.00 10.68 16.15
N VAL A 36 -9.97 10.36 15.35
CA VAL A 36 -8.71 9.81 15.85
C VAL A 36 -7.51 10.53 15.20
N LYS A 37 -6.52 10.87 16.01
CA LYS A 37 -5.24 11.46 15.57
C LYS A 37 -4.11 10.91 16.45
N PRO A 38 -3.50 9.77 16.07
CA PRO A 38 -2.41 9.18 16.84
C PRO A 38 -1.18 10.12 16.86
N LYS A 39 -0.42 10.11 17.95
CA LYS A 39 0.77 10.96 18.09
C LYS A 39 1.93 10.53 17.18
N ASN A 40 2.02 9.23 16.91
CA ASN A 40 3.16 8.60 16.23
C ASN A 40 2.81 8.13 14.81
N SER A 41 1.69 8.59 14.26
CA SER A 41 1.24 8.24 12.91
C SER A 41 0.83 9.50 12.14
N ASN A 42 1.11 9.51 10.85
CA ASN A 42 0.56 10.52 9.94
C ASN A 42 -0.88 10.21 9.54
N GLU A 43 -1.33 8.99 9.80
CA GLU A 43 -2.69 8.54 9.53
C GLU A 43 -3.68 9.20 10.50
N LYS A 44 -4.86 9.55 10.01
CA LYS A 44 -5.93 10.15 10.82
C LYS A 44 -7.27 9.56 10.42
N LEU A 45 -8.15 9.36 11.40
CA LEU A 45 -9.52 8.93 11.16
C LEU A 45 -10.47 10.11 11.29
N TYR A 46 -11.34 10.23 10.30
CA TYR A 46 -12.35 11.26 10.20
C TYR A 46 -13.73 10.62 10.04
N GLN A 47 -14.75 11.32 10.48
CA GLN A 47 -16.14 10.93 10.30
C GLN A 47 -16.95 12.12 9.78
N CYS A 48 -17.85 11.85 8.85
CA CYS A 48 -18.83 12.85 8.40
C CYS A 48 -19.98 12.93 9.40
N ASP A 49 -20.26 14.11 9.94
CA ASP A 49 -21.36 14.33 10.90
C ASP A 49 -22.76 14.21 10.27
N ILE A 50 -22.86 14.10 8.93
CA ILE A 50 -24.13 14.04 8.20
C ILE A 50 -24.49 12.60 7.80
N CYS A 51 -23.58 11.89 7.13
CA CYS A 51 -23.83 10.53 6.66
C CYS A 51 -23.09 9.44 7.45
N ASN A 52 -22.35 9.81 8.50
CA ASN A 52 -21.53 8.91 9.32
C ASN A 52 -20.43 8.14 8.57
N GLN A 53 -20.15 8.46 7.30
CA GLN A 53 -19.06 7.86 6.52
C GLN A 53 -17.71 8.12 7.19
N PHE A 54 -16.92 7.06 7.30
CA PHE A 54 -15.53 7.12 7.76
C PHE A 54 -14.57 7.43 6.62
N TRP A 55 -13.57 8.22 6.94
CA TRP A 55 -12.53 8.65 6.03
C TRP A 55 -11.18 8.51 6.71
N GLN A 56 -10.22 7.87 6.05
CA GLN A 56 -8.83 7.86 6.51
C GLN A 56 -8.03 8.90 5.71
N GLY A 57 -7.23 9.68 6.43
CA GLY A 57 -6.26 10.59 5.85
C GLY A 57 -4.86 10.02 5.91
N SER A 58 -4.17 9.98 4.77
CA SER A 58 -2.77 9.55 4.65
C SER A 58 -1.93 10.59 3.90
N PHE A 59 -0.60 10.53 4.04
CA PHE A 59 0.34 11.46 3.40
C PHE A 59 1.07 10.83 2.21
N ALA A 60 0.73 11.31 1.02
CA ALA A 60 1.30 10.82 -0.23
C ALA A 60 2.58 11.58 -0.62
N TRP A 61 3.70 11.24 0.02
CA TRP A 61 5.00 11.92 -0.19
C TRP A 61 5.48 11.87 -1.66
N ASN A 62 5.22 10.77 -2.38
CA ASN A 62 5.58 10.60 -3.78
C ASN A 62 4.74 11.41 -4.78
N PHE A 63 3.64 12.03 -4.31
CA PHE A 63 2.59 12.56 -5.19
C PHE A 63 2.23 14.03 -4.93
N GLY A 64 3.17 14.78 -4.34
CA GLY A 64 3.00 16.21 -4.02
C GLY A 64 3.01 16.53 -2.53
N ASN A 65 3.39 15.55 -1.70
CA ASN A 65 3.59 15.70 -0.25
C ASN A 65 2.40 16.33 0.48
N GLY A 66 1.19 15.87 0.13
CA GLY A 66 -0.06 16.35 0.70
C GLY A 66 -0.84 15.23 1.34
N GLU A 67 -1.63 15.59 2.34
CA GLU A 67 -2.62 14.70 2.92
C GLU A 67 -3.79 14.51 1.94
N TYR A 68 -4.21 13.27 1.77
CA TYR A 68 -5.37 12.92 0.97
C TYR A 68 -6.30 11.99 1.77
N LEU A 69 -7.60 12.13 1.54
CA LEU A 69 -8.64 11.37 2.21
C LEU A 69 -9.23 10.32 1.28
N PHE A 70 -9.44 9.13 1.81
CA PHE A 70 -10.15 8.04 1.13
C PHE A 70 -11.21 7.44 2.08
N LYS A 71 -12.31 6.96 1.50
CA LYS A 71 -13.38 6.31 2.27
C LYS A 71 -12.83 5.02 2.85
N VAL A 72 -13.21 4.72 4.07
CA VAL A 72 -12.95 3.43 4.71
C VAL A 72 -14.26 2.85 5.25
N PRO A 73 -14.37 1.52 5.38
CA PRO A 73 -15.50 0.90 6.05
C PRO A 73 -15.68 1.43 7.47
N PHE A 74 -16.87 1.17 8.04
CA PHE A 74 -17.08 1.36 9.47
C PHE A 74 -16.02 0.59 10.27
N THR A 75 -15.45 1.23 11.28
CA THR A 75 -14.45 0.64 12.18
C THR A 75 -14.57 1.27 13.56
N GLU A 76 -14.31 0.48 14.59
CA GLU A 76 -14.12 1.00 15.95
C GLU A 76 -12.79 1.78 16.03
N MET A 77 -12.75 2.81 16.87
CA MET A 77 -11.56 3.67 17.01
C MET A 77 -10.33 2.86 17.46
N VAL A 78 -10.51 2.01 18.48
CA VAL A 78 -9.44 1.18 19.05
C VAL A 78 -8.90 0.18 18.03
N GLU A 79 -9.79 -0.41 17.22
CA GLU A 79 -9.39 -1.33 16.16
C GLU A 79 -8.61 -0.62 15.05
N TRP A 80 -9.03 0.60 14.70
CA TRP A 80 -8.34 1.40 13.70
C TRP A 80 -6.97 1.88 14.18
N GLU A 81 -6.83 2.30 15.44
CA GLU A 81 -5.53 2.70 16.02
C GLU A 81 -4.51 1.56 16.09
N ASN A 82 -4.97 0.34 16.35
CA ASN A 82 -4.12 -0.84 16.37
C ASN A 82 -3.64 -1.20 14.95
N GLU A 83 -4.53 -1.09 13.97
CA GLU A 83 -4.24 -1.43 12.59
C GLU A 83 -5.10 -0.60 11.62
N HIS A 84 -4.45 0.41 11.02
CA HIS A 84 -5.06 1.28 10.02
C HIS A 84 -5.33 0.52 8.70
N TYR A 85 -6.19 1.10 7.86
CA TYR A 85 -6.33 0.62 6.49
C TYR A 85 -5.10 1.01 5.65
N ILE A 86 -4.73 0.15 4.71
CA ILE A 86 -3.59 0.44 3.83
C ILE A 86 -3.96 1.60 2.90
N ALA A 87 -3.10 2.61 2.86
CA ALA A 87 -3.29 3.79 2.03
C ALA A 87 -3.18 3.43 0.52
N PRO A 88 -4.12 3.90 -0.33
CA PRO A 88 -4.11 3.61 -1.77
C PRO A 88 -2.80 3.92 -2.50
N ASP A 89 -2.13 5.00 -2.13
CA ASP A 89 -0.84 5.38 -2.73
C ASP A 89 0.27 4.37 -2.42
N THR A 90 0.25 3.77 -1.23
CA THR A 90 1.20 2.74 -0.80
C THR A 90 1.00 1.44 -1.59
N ILE A 91 -0.26 1.06 -1.84
CA ILE A 91 -0.62 -0.07 -2.74
C ILE A 91 -0.08 0.21 -4.14
N LEU A 92 -0.39 1.38 -4.70
CA LEU A 92 0.04 1.77 -6.04
C LEU A 92 1.57 1.68 -6.20
N ILE A 93 2.33 2.27 -5.27
CA ILE A 93 3.80 2.27 -5.32
C ILE A 93 4.34 0.84 -5.24
N TYR A 94 3.86 0.05 -4.29
CA TYR A 94 4.32 -1.32 -4.12
C TYR A 94 4.08 -2.14 -5.38
N LEU A 95 2.84 -2.14 -5.90
CA LEU A 95 2.48 -2.93 -7.08
C LEU A 95 3.30 -2.51 -8.30
N ALA A 96 3.39 -1.21 -8.58
CA ALA A 96 4.11 -0.71 -9.76
C ALA A 96 5.62 -1.04 -9.71
N LEU A 97 6.27 -0.88 -8.56
CA LEU A 97 7.70 -1.13 -8.43
C LEU A 97 8.02 -2.62 -8.42
N MET A 98 7.19 -3.45 -7.77
CA MET A 98 7.37 -4.90 -7.78
C MET A 98 7.14 -5.49 -9.16
N GLU A 99 6.07 -5.06 -9.86
CA GLU A 99 5.80 -5.49 -11.23
C GLU A 99 6.97 -5.13 -12.16
N ARG A 100 7.44 -3.88 -12.08
CA ARG A 100 8.59 -3.43 -12.87
C ARG A 100 9.84 -4.26 -12.57
N TYR A 101 10.16 -4.45 -11.28
CA TYR A 101 11.32 -5.24 -10.87
C TYR A 101 11.26 -6.66 -11.41
N LEU A 102 10.11 -7.33 -11.31
CA LEU A 102 9.96 -8.71 -11.76
C LEU A 102 9.97 -8.84 -13.29
N LYS A 103 9.50 -7.82 -14.03
CA LYS A 103 9.47 -7.84 -15.51
C LYS A 103 10.79 -7.44 -16.16
N GLU A 104 11.49 -6.44 -15.61
CA GLU A 104 12.68 -5.87 -16.24
C GLU A 104 13.96 -6.67 -15.96
N ASN A 105 13.95 -7.53 -14.93
CA ASN A 105 15.12 -8.32 -14.56
C ASN A 105 15.05 -9.74 -15.12
N ALA A 106 16.11 -10.15 -15.82
CA ALA A 106 16.26 -11.52 -16.32
C ALA A 106 16.84 -12.43 -15.23
N PHE A 107 15.98 -13.06 -14.44
CA PHE A 107 16.40 -13.99 -13.39
C PHE A 107 16.84 -15.34 -13.96
N ARG A 108 17.91 -15.89 -13.40
CA ARG A 108 18.41 -17.25 -13.70
C ARG A 108 18.78 -17.95 -12.41
N LYS A 109 18.37 -19.22 -12.26
CA LYS A 109 18.78 -20.05 -11.12
C LYS A 109 20.25 -20.42 -11.29
N SER A 110 21.03 -20.25 -10.23
CA SER A 110 22.39 -20.76 -10.15
C SER A 110 22.40 -22.22 -9.64
N ASN A 111 23.56 -22.87 -9.69
CA ASN A 111 23.75 -24.19 -9.10
C ASN A 111 23.90 -24.18 -7.57
N GLN A 112 24.18 -23.01 -6.99
CA GLN A 112 24.42 -22.82 -5.56
C GLN A 112 23.11 -22.75 -4.77
N VAL A 113 23.17 -23.13 -3.49
CA VAL A 113 22.05 -23.01 -2.55
C VAL A 113 22.02 -21.59 -1.97
N CYS A 114 20.82 -21.07 -1.71
CA CYS A 114 20.61 -19.80 -1.05
C CYS A 114 21.35 -19.72 0.30
N LYS A 115 22.09 -18.63 0.56
CA LYS A 115 22.82 -18.44 1.82
C LYS A 115 21.96 -18.11 3.04
N LYS A 116 20.65 -17.96 2.88
CA LYS A 116 19.75 -17.74 4.03
C LYS A 116 19.65 -19.03 4.84
N GLU A 117 19.81 -18.92 6.16
CA GLU A 117 19.60 -20.03 7.09
C GLU A 117 18.25 -20.72 6.85
N ASN A 118 18.25 -22.05 6.87
CA ASN A 118 17.07 -22.89 6.65
C ASN A 118 16.37 -22.70 5.28
N CYS A 119 17.10 -22.24 4.25
CA CYS A 119 16.59 -22.14 2.89
C CYS A 119 17.31 -23.13 1.96
N ASN A 120 16.56 -24.05 1.34
CA ASN A 120 17.11 -25.05 0.42
C ASN A 120 16.94 -24.66 -1.07
N ASN A 121 16.37 -23.49 -1.34
CA ASN A 121 16.13 -23.01 -2.71
C ASN A 121 17.45 -22.65 -3.41
N LYS A 122 17.46 -22.74 -4.74
CA LYS A 122 18.62 -22.31 -5.54
C LYS A 122 18.80 -20.79 -5.45
N SER A 123 20.05 -20.33 -5.38
CA SER A 123 20.34 -18.89 -5.48
C SER A 123 20.13 -18.41 -6.92
N LEU A 124 20.01 -17.11 -7.12
CA LEU A 124 20.08 -16.53 -8.47
C LEU A 124 21.55 -16.42 -8.92
N GLU A 125 21.78 -16.41 -10.23
CA GLU A 125 23.10 -16.09 -10.79
C GLU A 125 23.56 -14.69 -10.35
N GLY A 126 24.83 -14.55 -10.00
CA GLY A 126 25.42 -13.28 -9.59
C GLY A 126 25.08 -12.81 -8.16
N VAL A 127 24.19 -13.51 -7.44
CA VAL A 127 23.86 -13.18 -6.04
C VAL A 127 23.81 -14.42 -5.15
N ASN A 128 23.92 -14.20 -3.84
CA ASN A 128 24.00 -15.25 -2.83
C ASN A 128 22.62 -15.80 -2.37
N PHE A 129 21.52 -15.22 -2.84
CA PHE A 129 20.17 -15.50 -2.35
C PHE A 129 19.26 -16.03 -3.45
N CYS A 130 18.25 -16.84 -3.10
CA CYS A 130 17.12 -17.11 -3.98
C CYS A 130 16.32 -15.82 -4.22
N LEU A 131 15.42 -15.81 -5.20
CA LEU A 131 14.67 -14.59 -5.56
C LEU A 131 13.91 -13.99 -4.38
N GLU A 132 13.24 -14.81 -3.59
CA GLU A 132 12.49 -14.35 -2.41
C GLU A 132 13.40 -13.64 -1.38
N HIS A 133 14.52 -14.27 -1.01
CA HIS A 133 15.45 -13.70 -0.04
C HIS A 133 16.22 -12.50 -0.60
N HIS A 134 16.45 -12.46 -1.91
CA HIS A 134 17.03 -11.31 -2.56
C HIS A 134 16.07 -10.11 -2.53
N ILE A 135 14.79 -10.31 -2.86
CA ILE A 135 13.74 -9.26 -2.74
C ILE A 135 13.67 -8.76 -1.30
N LYS A 136 13.58 -9.66 -0.31
CA LYS A 136 13.59 -9.27 1.12
C LYS A 136 14.84 -8.47 1.49
N SER A 137 16.01 -8.86 0.99
CA SER A 137 17.25 -8.10 1.19
C SER A 137 17.17 -6.69 0.58
N LEU A 138 16.65 -6.56 -0.65
CA LEU A 138 16.48 -5.28 -1.32
C LEU A 138 15.47 -4.38 -0.59
N GLN A 139 14.39 -4.96 -0.07
CA GLN A 139 13.39 -4.25 0.73
C GLN A 139 13.96 -3.75 2.06
N ASN A 140 14.84 -4.53 2.69
CA ASN A 140 15.48 -4.15 3.95
C ASN A 140 16.45 -2.97 3.79
N ILE A 141 17.14 -2.89 2.66
CA ILE A 141 18.08 -1.78 2.37
C ILE A 141 17.41 -0.59 1.65
N GLY A 142 16.11 -0.66 1.38
CA GLY A 142 15.35 0.42 0.75
C GLY A 142 15.42 0.51 -0.78
N ASN A 143 15.96 -0.51 -1.45
CA ASN A 143 16.03 -0.57 -2.92
C ASN A 143 14.73 -1.09 -3.58
N LEU A 144 13.86 -1.74 -2.80
CA LEU A 144 12.50 -2.12 -3.21
C LEU A 144 11.50 -1.72 -2.12
N PRO A 145 10.23 -1.45 -2.47
CA PRO A 145 9.22 -1.13 -1.47
C PRO A 145 8.92 -2.35 -0.61
N LYS A 146 8.79 -2.13 0.70
CA LYS A 146 8.26 -3.15 1.62
C LYS A 146 6.81 -3.47 1.26
N GLU A 147 6.39 -4.69 1.56
CA GLU A 147 4.99 -5.07 1.43
C GLU A 147 4.12 -4.18 2.34
N PRO A 148 3.04 -3.59 1.82
CA PRO A 148 2.15 -2.73 2.60
C PRO A 148 1.62 -3.48 3.83
N GLN A 149 1.57 -2.79 4.97
CA GLN A 149 1.07 -3.34 6.24
C GLN A 149 -0.20 -2.63 6.65
N GLY A 150 -1.18 -3.38 7.15
CA GLY A 150 -2.49 -2.88 7.60
C GLY A 150 -3.65 -3.63 6.96
N LYS A 151 -4.87 -3.11 7.18
CA LYS A 151 -6.10 -3.72 6.67
C LYS A 151 -6.30 -3.41 5.18
N LEU A 152 -6.44 -4.46 4.37
CA LEU A 152 -7.00 -4.33 3.02
C LEU A 152 -8.52 -4.20 3.09
N PHE A 153 -9.10 -3.53 2.11
CA PHE A 153 -10.55 -3.32 2.01
C PHE A 153 -10.94 -3.03 0.56
N PRO A 154 -12.22 -3.25 0.18
CA PRO A 154 -12.70 -2.92 -1.16
C PRO A 154 -12.60 -1.42 -1.48
N PRO A 155 -12.33 -1.05 -2.75
CA PRO A 155 -12.04 -1.94 -3.89
C PRO A 155 -10.57 -2.39 -3.98
N TYR A 156 -9.72 -1.98 -3.03
CA TYR A 156 -8.27 -2.10 -3.13
C TYR A 156 -7.76 -3.52 -2.85
N ASP A 157 -8.45 -4.28 -2.00
CA ASP A 157 -8.14 -5.67 -1.67
C ASP A 157 -8.10 -6.58 -2.91
N GLY A 158 -9.12 -6.49 -3.77
CA GLY A 158 -9.22 -7.30 -4.98
C GLY A 158 -8.09 -7.00 -5.96
N VAL A 159 -7.74 -5.73 -6.14
CA VAL A 159 -6.61 -5.32 -7.00
C VAL A 159 -5.30 -5.80 -6.41
N PHE A 160 -5.05 -5.54 -5.12
CA PHE A 160 -3.81 -5.92 -4.46
C PHE A 160 -3.58 -7.43 -4.51
N ASN A 161 -4.58 -8.23 -4.10
CA ASN A 161 -4.48 -9.68 -4.05
C ASN A 161 -4.22 -10.28 -5.44
N LYS A 162 -4.89 -9.77 -6.48
CA LYS A 162 -4.68 -10.23 -7.86
C LYS A 162 -3.22 -10.08 -8.31
N TYR A 163 -2.62 -8.90 -8.12
CA TYR A 163 -1.22 -8.69 -8.51
C TYR A 163 -0.25 -9.43 -7.59
N LYS A 164 -0.53 -9.44 -6.28
CA LYS A 164 0.31 -10.14 -5.30
C LYS A 164 0.41 -11.63 -5.59
N SER A 165 -0.69 -12.30 -5.94
CA SER A 165 -0.66 -13.71 -6.35
C SER A 165 0.24 -13.95 -7.56
N HIS A 166 0.19 -13.08 -8.57
CA HIS A 166 1.07 -13.17 -9.74
C HIS A 166 2.56 -12.99 -9.37
N PHE A 167 2.86 -12.05 -8.47
CA PHE A 167 4.22 -11.87 -7.95
C PHE A 167 4.69 -13.11 -7.20
N ASP A 168 3.85 -13.68 -6.33
CA ASP A 168 4.19 -14.84 -5.53
C ASP A 168 4.39 -16.10 -6.38
N GLU A 169 3.61 -16.28 -7.44
CA GLU A 169 3.83 -17.34 -8.44
C GLU A 169 5.16 -17.18 -9.16
N THR A 170 5.45 -15.95 -9.61
CA THR A 170 6.73 -15.63 -10.26
C THR A 170 7.88 -15.94 -9.31
N ILE A 171 7.84 -15.45 -8.07
CA ILE A 171 8.88 -15.68 -7.07
C ILE A 171 9.06 -17.17 -6.77
N ARG A 172 7.96 -17.91 -6.60
CA ARG A 172 7.99 -19.36 -6.36
C ARG A 172 8.59 -20.14 -7.52
N SER A 173 8.37 -19.73 -8.77
CA SER A 173 8.97 -20.40 -9.93
C SER A 173 10.51 -20.35 -9.92
N PHE A 174 11.09 -19.33 -9.26
CA PHE A 174 12.53 -19.15 -9.12
C PHE A 174 13.13 -19.68 -7.81
N CYS A 175 12.29 -20.15 -6.91
CA CYS A 175 12.73 -20.81 -5.68
C CYS A 175 12.73 -22.34 -5.87
#